data_AF-A0AA38M8T9-F1
#
_entry.id   AF-A0AA38M8T9-F1
#
_cell.length_a   1.000
_cell.length_b   1.000
_cell.length_c   1.000
_cell.angle_alpha   90.00
_cell.angle_beta   90.00
_cell.angle_gamma   90.00
#
_symmetry.space_group_name_H-M   'P 1'
#
loop_
_entity.id
_entity.type
_entity.pdbx_description
1 polymer ?
#
loop_
_entity_poly.entity_id
_entity_poly.type
_entity_poly.pdbx_seq_one_letter_code
_entity_poly.pdbx_strand_id
1 'polypeptide(L)'
;MTWVRLIFSFTYTLVGLSGCFAFFYFKNYPAAVLAVATGVINAILSHLHFLNHRNQLQEWYNPSHLRQISWFGFYSFAVSTSILVYFAVLEIMDKKPLLPIQDSAVIAMVWCLITLKSGLILQYYARSYSKHNHTLLREEPAQEETSAETQEITP
;
A
#
# COMPACT_ATOMS: atom_id res chain seq x y z
N MET A 1 0.62 -2.70 -18.91
CA MET A 1 -0.33 -2.74 -17.77
C MET A 1 0.15 -1.99 -16.51
N THR A 2 1.43 -1.60 -16.39
CA THR A 2 1.95 -0.84 -15.23
C THR A 2 1.37 0.58 -15.10
N TRP A 3 1.19 1.28 -16.22
CA TRP A 3 0.58 2.62 -16.27
C TRP A 3 -0.80 2.69 -15.62
N VAL A 4 -1.65 1.70 -15.87
CA VAL A 4 -2.99 1.62 -15.30
C VAL A 4 -2.92 1.52 -13.77
N ARG A 5 -2.03 0.67 -13.24
CA ARG A 5 -1.83 0.49 -11.79
C ARG A 5 -1.32 1.77 -11.11
N LEU A 6 -0.44 2.49 -11.80
CA LEU A 6 0.09 3.78 -11.33
C LEU A 6 -1.01 4.84 -11.26
N ILE A 7 -1.79 5.01 -12.34
CA ILE A 7 -2.89 5.99 -12.39
C ILE A 7 -3.91 5.69 -11.31
N PHE A 8 -4.33 4.43 -11.13
CA PHE A 8 -5.24 4.06 -10.06
C PHE A 8 -4.66 4.39 -8.68
N SER A 9 -3.43 3.98 -8.37
CA SER A 9 -2.85 4.24 -7.04
C SER A 9 -2.67 5.73 -6.76
N PHE A 10 -2.35 6.51 -7.80
CA PHE A 10 -2.24 7.96 -7.70
C PHE A 10 -3.61 8.62 -7.46
N THR A 11 -4.66 8.22 -8.17
CA THR A 11 -6.02 8.77 -7.92
C THR A 11 -6.51 8.41 -6.52
N TYR A 12 -6.27 7.20 -6.03
CA TYR A 12 -6.59 6.84 -4.64
C TYR A 12 -5.84 7.69 -3.60
N THR A 13 -4.61 8.11 -3.90
CA THR A 13 -3.85 9.02 -3.02
C THR A 13 -4.53 10.38 -2.92
N LEU A 14 -4.96 10.95 -4.07
CA LEU A 14 -5.67 12.23 -4.10
C LEU A 14 -7.03 12.15 -3.40
N VAL A 15 -7.75 11.03 -3.56
CA VAL A 15 -9.02 10.78 -2.86
C VAL A 15 -8.82 10.71 -1.35
N GLY A 16 -7.76 10.04 -0.89
CA GLY A 16 -7.40 10.00 0.54
C GLY A 16 -7.11 11.39 1.12
N LEU A 17 -6.30 12.19 0.40
CA LEU A 17 -5.96 13.54 0.83
C LEU A 17 -7.19 14.47 0.85
N SER A 18 -8.01 14.43 -0.22
CA SER A 18 -9.25 15.20 -0.31
C SER A 18 -10.26 14.78 0.76
N GLY A 19 -10.38 13.47 1.00
CA GLY A 19 -11.22 12.91 2.07
C GLY A 19 -10.84 13.44 3.45
N CYS A 20 -9.54 13.54 3.75
CA CYS A 20 -9.08 14.15 5.00
C CYS A 20 -9.62 15.57 5.19
N PHE A 21 -9.47 16.44 4.19
CA PHE A 21 -9.96 17.83 4.27
C PHE A 21 -11.48 17.88 4.44
N ALA A 22 -12.22 17.04 3.70
CA ALA A 22 -13.68 16.97 3.80
C ALA A 22 -14.12 16.54 5.21
N PHE A 23 -13.59 15.45 5.76
CA PHE A 23 -14.01 14.95 7.07
C PHE A 23 -13.53 15.82 8.23
N PHE A 24 -12.40 16.51 8.06
CA PHE A 24 -11.98 17.53 9.01
C PHE A 24 -12.99 18.68 9.09
N TYR A 25 -13.50 19.14 7.95
CA TYR A 25 -14.55 20.16 7.90
C TYR A 25 -15.86 19.68 8.56
N PHE A 26 -16.24 18.41 8.34
CA PHE A 26 -17.41 17.79 8.97
C PHE A 26 -17.17 17.36 10.43
N LYS A 27 -16.01 17.65 11.03
CA LYS A 27 -15.62 17.25 12.40
C LYS A 27 -15.68 15.74 12.66
N ASN A 28 -15.64 14.91 11.61
CA ASN A 28 -15.55 13.46 11.73
C ASN A 28 -14.06 13.06 11.73
N TYR A 29 -13.42 13.26 12.87
CA TYR A 29 -11.99 12.95 13.06
C TYR A 29 -11.60 11.49 12.78
N PRO A 30 -12.35 10.45 13.19
CA PRO A 30 -11.94 9.08 12.91
C PRO A 30 -11.91 8.78 11.40
N ALA A 31 -12.90 9.26 10.64
CA ALA A 31 -12.89 9.13 9.19
C ALA A 31 -11.75 9.93 8.54
N ALA A 32 -11.44 11.13 9.05
CA ALA A 32 -10.33 11.94 8.57
C ALA A 32 -8.97 11.25 8.73
N VAL A 33 -8.71 10.67 9.91
CA VAL A 33 -7.46 9.93 10.18
C VAL A 33 -7.32 8.72 9.26
N LEU A 34 -8.39 7.95 9.06
CA LEU A 34 -8.39 6.80 8.15
C LEU A 34 -8.21 7.22 6.69
N ALA A 35 -8.74 8.38 6.29
CA ALA A 35 -8.55 8.93 4.96
C ALA A 35 -7.09 9.32 4.70
N VAL A 36 -6.42 9.97 5.66
CA VAL A 36 -4.97 10.25 5.57
C VAL A 36 -4.17 8.95 5.52
N ALA A 37 -4.46 7.99 6.40
CA ALA A 37 -3.76 6.70 6.43
C ALA A 37 -3.87 5.99 5.07
N THR A 38 -5.07 5.96 4.48
CA THR A 38 -5.30 5.43 3.13
C THR A 38 -4.47 6.19 2.08
N GLY A 39 -4.47 7.52 2.14
CA GLY A 39 -3.69 8.36 1.23
C GLY A 39 -2.21 8.03 1.28
N VAL A 40 -1.63 7.92 2.47
CA VAL A 40 -0.21 7.58 2.67
C VAL A 40 0.11 6.18 2.15
N ILE A 41 -0.71 5.17 2.46
CA ILE A 41 -0.51 3.79 1.95
C ILE A 41 -0.51 3.77 0.42
N ASN A 42 -1.47 4.47 -0.21
CA ASN A 42 -1.57 4.54 -1.66
C ASN A 42 -0.45 5.39 -2.29
N ALA A 43 0.07 6.39 -1.58
CA ALA A 43 1.23 7.17 -2.02
C ALA A 43 2.48 6.28 -2.08
N ILE A 44 2.73 5.48 -1.05
CA ILE A 44 3.83 4.50 -1.02
C ILE A 44 3.65 3.49 -2.16
N LEU A 45 2.43 2.97 -2.35
CA LEU A 45 2.13 2.04 -3.45
C LEU A 45 2.37 2.68 -4.82
N SER A 46 1.95 3.93 -5.02
CA SER A 46 2.16 4.69 -6.26
C SER A 46 3.64 4.91 -6.52
N HIS A 47 4.41 5.30 -5.49
CA HIS A 47 5.87 5.44 -5.58
C HIS A 47 6.55 4.12 -5.99
N LEU A 48 6.10 3.01 -5.42
CA LEU A 48 6.61 1.68 -5.75
C LEU A 48 6.31 1.28 -7.20
N HIS A 49 5.10 1.55 -7.68
CA HIS A 49 4.73 1.33 -9.07
C HIS A 49 5.50 2.24 -10.04
N PHE A 50 5.77 3.49 -9.65
CA PHE A 50 6.57 4.43 -10.44
C PHE A 50 8.01 3.95 -10.60
N LEU A 51 8.67 3.55 -9.51
CA LEU A 51 10.03 3.01 -9.55
C LEU A 51 10.12 1.70 -10.35
N ASN A 52 9.14 0.80 -10.16
CA ASN A 52 9.06 -0.42 -10.96
C ASN A 52 8.86 -0.10 -12.46
N HIS A 53 8.14 0.96 -12.80
CA HIS A 53 7.96 1.35 -14.19
C HIS A 53 9.25 1.92 -14.81
N ARG A 54 10.08 2.59 -14.03
CA ARG A 54 11.39 3.11 -14.44
C ARG A 54 12.50 2.04 -14.41
N ASN A 55 12.21 0.81 -13.99
CA ASN A 55 13.18 -0.25 -13.71
C ASN A 55 14.27 0.14 -12.69
N GLN A 56 14.03 1.18 -11.88
CA GLN A 56 14.97 1.68 -10.86
C GLN A 56 14.70 1.12 -9.47
N LEU A 57 13.84 0.10 -9.39
CA LEU A 57 13.43 -0.46 -8.10
C LEU A 57 14.60 -1.09 -7.34
N GLN A 58 15.54 -1.72 -8.06
CA GLN A 58 16.73 -2.35 -7.47
C GLN A 58 17.76 -1.33 -6.98
N GLU A 59 17.87 -0.20 -7.67
CA GLU A 59 18.79 0.89 -7.30
C GLU A 59 18.31 1.62 -6.04
N TRP A 60 17.00 1.78 -5.87
CA TRP A 60 16.41 2.49 -4.73
C TRP A 60 16.11 1.60 -3.52
N TYR A 61 15.77 0.33 -3.73
CA TYR A 61 15.30 -0.55 -2.67
C TYR A 61 15.98 -1.91 -2.65
N ASN A 62 16.63 -2.18 -1.52
CA ASN A 62 17.07 -3.51 -1.15
C ASN A 62 15.86 -4.44 -0.88
N PRO A 63 16.02 -5.77 -1.06
CA PRO A 63 14.98 -6.76 -0.77
C PRO A 63 14.45 -6.69 0.67
N SER A 64 15.31 -6.31 1.62
CA SER A 64 14.97 -6.09 3.03
C SER A 64 13.98 -4.93 3.22
N HIS A 65 14.18 -3.80 2.52
CA HIS A 65 13.30 -2.65 2.58
C HIS A 65 11.92 -2.97 1.99
N LEU A 66 11.87 -3.69 0.86
CA LEU A 66 10.60 -4.14 0.27
C LEU A 66 9.84 -5.09 1.20
N ARG A 67 10.56 -5.94 1.95
CA ARG A 67 9.96 -6.79 2.99
C ARG A 67 9.40 -5.97 4.15
N GLN A 68 10.08 -4.91 4.59
CA GLN A 68 9.57 -4.00 5.61
C GLN A 68 8.30 -3.27 5.14
N ILE A 69 8.28 -2.78 3.90
CA ILE A 69 7.07 -2.16 3.29
C ILE A 69 5.92 -3.18 3.23
N SER A 70 6.21 -4.45 2.93
CA SER A 70 5.21 -5.51 2.97
C SER A 70 4.62 -5.70 4.38
N TRP A 71 5.45 -5.74 5.42
CA TRP A 71 5.00 -5.82 6.81
C TRP A 71 4.17 -4.59 7.21
N PHE A 72 4.58 -3.39 6.77
CA PHE A 72 3.81 -2.17 6.99
C PHE A 72 2.39 -2.25 6.39
N GLY A 73 2.25 -2.78 5.17
CA GLY A 73 0.95 -3.05 4.56
C GLY A 73 0.10 -4.04 5.38
N PHE A 74 0.73 -5.09 5.91
CA PHE A 74 0.06 -6.08 6.76
C PHE A 74 -0.38 -5.50 8.12
N TYR A 75 0.47 -4.71 8.78
CA TYR A 75 0.10 -4.03 10.03
C TYR A 75 -1.05 -3.04 9.81
N SER A 76 -1.01 -2.28 8.71
CA SER A 76 -2.10 -1.37 8.34
C SER A 76 -3.42 -2.11 8.12
N PHE A 77 -3.37 -3.29 7.49
CA PHE A 77 -4.52 -4.18 7.34
C PHE A 77 -5.07 -4.66 8.70
N ALA A 78 -4.19 -5.12 9.59
CA ALA A 78 -4.58 -5.62 10.92
C ALA A 78 -5.24 -4.51 11.75
N VAL A 79 -4.62 -3.33 11.82
CA VAL A 79 -5.13 -2.16 12.56
C VAL A 79 -6.49 -1.73 11.99
N SER A 80 -6.61 -1.63 10.66
CA SER A 80 -7.88 -1.25 10.02
C SER A 80 -8.99 -2.27 10.31
N THR A 81 -8.66 -3.55 10.39
CA THR A 81 -9.61 -4.61 10.75
C THR A 81 -10.08 -4.47 12.20
N SER A 82 -9.16 -4.20 13.15
CA SER A 82 -9.53 -3.96 14.54
C SER A 82 -10.44 -2.74 14.70
N ILE A 83 -10.14 -1.64 14.00
CA ILE A 83 -10.97 -0.43 14.01
C ILE A 83 -12.34 -0.70 13.37
N LEU A 84 -12.39 -1.48 12.29
CA LEU A 84 -13.64 -1.88 11.65
C LEU A 84 -14.55 -2.66 12.62
N VAL A 85 -13.99 -3.63 13.34
CA VAL A 85 -14.74 -4.40 14.33
C VAL A 85 -15.27 -3.50 15.44
N TYR A 86 -14.46 -2.56 15.92
CA TYR A 86 -14.89 -1.58 16.92
C TYR A 86 -16.10 -0.75 16.45
N PHE A 87 -16.03 -0.17 15.25
CA PHE A 87 -17.16 0.60 14.72
C PHE A 87 -18.38 -0.27 14.38
N ALA A 88 -18.18 -1.51 13.94
CA ALA A 88 -19.28 -2.45 13.70
C ALA A 88 -20.03 -2.79 14.99
N VAL A 89 -19.32 -3.04 16.09
CA VAL A 89 -19.93 -3.30 17.40
C VAL A 89 -20.71 -2.07 17.89
N LEU A 90 -20.12 -0.87 17.79
CA LEU A 90 -20.81 0.37 18.15
C LEU A 90 -22.10 0.58 17.36
N GLU A 91 -22.07 0.34 16.05
CA GLU A 91 -23.25 0.52 15.21
C GLU A 91 -24.38 -0.48 15.57
N ILE A 92 -24.01 -1.74 15.87
CA ILE A 92 -24.97 -2.78 16.27
C ILE A 92 -25.60 -2.45 17.64
N MET A 93 -24.81 -1.92 18.57
CA MET A 93 -25.26 -1.61 19.93
C MET A 93 -26.09 -0.31 20.00
N ASP A 94 -25.60 0.77 19.39
CA ASP A 94 -26.20 2.09 19.54
C ASP A 94 -27.28 2.41 18.48
N LYS A 95 -27.39 1.59 17.41
CA LYS A 95 -28.32 1.79 16.27
C LYS A 95 -28.38 3.24 15.79
N LYS A 96 -27.23 3.91 15.72
CA LYS A 96 -27.18 5.34 15.40
C LYS A 96 -27.70 5.58 13.98
N PRO A 97 -28.47 6.65 13.75
CA PRO A 97 -28.88 7.02 12.41
C PRO A 97 -27.65 7.41 11.56
N LEU A 98 -27.69 7.05 10.28
CA LEU A 98 -26.66 7.35 9.28
C LEU A 98 -26.34 8.85 9.15
N LEU A 99 -27.32 9.69 9.49
CA LEU A 99 -27.22 11.15 9.55
C LEU A 99 -27.42 11.60 11.00
N PRO A 100 -26.64 12.57 11.49
CA PRO A 100 -25.67 13.41 10.77
C PRO A 100 -24.30 12.75 10.54
N ILE A 101 -23.64 13.15 9.43
CA ILE A 101 -22.29 12.69 9.01
C ILE A 101 -21.23 12.82 10.12
N GLN A 102 -21.42 13.77 11.05
CA GLN A 102 -20.52 14.04 12.16
C GLN A 102 -20.39 12.84 13.11
N ASP A 103 -21.49 12.11 13.33
CA ASP A 103 -21.58 10.98 14.27
C ASP A 103 -21.69 9.61 13.57
N SER A 104 -21.69 9.60 12.23
CA SER A 104 -21.92 8.39 11.45
C SER A 104 -20.70 7.47 11.50
N ALA A 105 -20.82 6.36 12.24
CA ALA A 105 -19.81 5.30 12.30
C ALA A 105 -19.68 4.57 10.95
N VAL A 106 -20.74 4.56 10.12
CA VAL A 106 -20.74 3.94 8.80
C VAL A 106 -19.67 4.51 7.87
N ILE A 107 -19.45 5.82 7.92
CA ILE A 107 -18.44 6.48 7.09
C ILE A 107 -17.04 6.01 7.49
N ALA A 108 -16.77 5.92 8.80
CA ALA A 108 -15.51 5.39 9.31
C ALA A 108 -15.32 3.91 8.92
N MET A 109 -16.39 3.10 8.95
CA MET A 109 -16.36 1.71 8.50
C MET A 109 -15.99 1.58 7.01
N VAL A 110 -16.57 2.40 6.14
CA VAL A 110 -16.23 2.43 4.70
C VAL A 110 -14.75 2.76 4.51
N TRP A 111 -14.23 3.74 5.24
CA TRP A 111 -12.80 4.08 5.16
C TRP A 111 -11.90 2.98 5.72
N CYS A 112 -12.32 2.26 6.76
CA CYS A 112 -11.60 1.08 7.24
C CYS A 112 -11.48 0.03 6.13
N LEU A 113 -12.57 -0.26 5.40
CA LEU A 113 -12.56 -1.21 4.29
C LEU A 113 -11.64 -0.78 3.14
N ILE A 114 -11.65 0.51 2.80
CA ILE A 114 -10.75 1.06 1.77
C ILE A 114 -9.28 0.96 2.22
N THR A 115 -8.99 1.30 3.49
CA THR A 115 -7.64 1.21 4.08
C THR A 115 -7.16 -0.24 4.09
N LEU A 116 -8.03 -1.16 4.52
CA LEU A 116 -7.80 -2.60 4.57
C LEU A 116 -7.45 -3.16 3.20
N LYS A 117 -8.26 -2.85 2.17
CA LYS A 117 -7.99 -3.23 0.78
C LYS A 117 -6.64 -2.67 0.31
N SER A 118 -6.37 -1.40 0.58
CA SER A 118 -5.13 -0.74 0.16
C SER A 118 -3.89 -1.34 0.83
N GLY A 119 -3.98 -1.69 2.12
CA GLY A 119 -2.92 -2.37 2.87
C GLY A 119 -2.59 -3.75 2.31
N LEU A 120 -3.59 -4.55 1.96
CA LEU A 120 -3.37 -5.86 1.32
C LEU A 120 -2.72 -5.74 -0.05
N ILE A 121 -3.17 -4.77 -0.87
CA ILE A 121 -2.60 -4.52 -2.19
C ILE A 121 -1.12 -4.12 -2.05
N LEU A 122 -0.79 -3.24 -1.10
CA LEU A 122 0.59 -2.85 -0.82
C LEU A 122 1.43 -4.06 -0.39
N GLN A 123 0.91 -4.89 0.53
CA GLN A 123 1.60 -6.09 0.97
C GLN A 123 1.89 -7.05 -0.19
N TYR A 124 0.91 -7.26 -1.07
CA TYR A 124 1.03 -8.14 -2.23
C TYR A 124 2.11 -7.67 -3.20
N TYR A 125 2.04 -6.40 -3.63
CA TYR A 125 3.01 -5.87 -4.59
C TYR A 125 4.41 -5.75 -4.01
N ALA A 126 4.55 -5.33 -2.76
CA ALA A 126 5.85 -5.28 -2.09
C ALA A 126 6.52 -6.66 -2.02
N ARG A 127 5.77 -7.74 -1.75
CA ARG A 127 6.30 -9.11 -1.80
C ARG A 127 6.64 -9.56 -3.20
N SER A 128 5.76 -9.29 -4.16
CA SER A 128 5.98 -9.67 -5.57
C SER A 128 7.26 -9.04 -6.11
N TYR A 129 7.47 -7.75 -5.84
CA TYR A 129 8.67 -7.04 -6.26
C TYR A 129 9.92 -7.48 -5.49
N SER A 130 9.81 -7.75 -4.18
CA SER A 130 10.92 -8.31 -3.40
C SER A 130 11.39 -9.66 -3.96
N LYS A 131 10.46 -10.55 -4.34
CA LYS A 131 10.78 -11.85 -4.93
C LYS A 131 11.47 -11.70 -6.29
N HIS A 132 10.96 -10.79 -7.14
CA HIS A 132 11.52 -10.54 -8.45
C HIS A 132 12.94 -9.93 -8.38
N ASN A 133 13.17 -9.00 -7.47
CA ASN A 133 14.50 -8.42 -7.27
C ASN A 133 15.52 -9.48 -6.79
N HIS A 134 15.10 -10.39 -5.92
CA HIS A 134 15.96 -11.47 -5.43
C HIS A 134 16.34 -12.48 -6.53
N THR A 135 15.47 -12.75 -7.50
CA THR A 135 15.81 -13.63 -8.63
C THR A 135 16.86 -13.00 -9.53
N LEU A 136 16.73 -11.71 -9.83
CA LEU A 136 17.68 -10.99 -10.70
C LEU A 136 19.08 -10.90 -10.07
N LEU A 137 19.17 -10.56 -8.78
CA LEU A 137 20.45 -10.51 -8.05
C LEU A 137 21.14 -11.88 -7.94
N ARG A 138 20.39 -12.98 -8.10
CA ARG A 138 20.95 -14.34 -8.10
C ARG A 138 21.44 -14.76 -9.50
N GLU A 139 20.81 -14.25 -10.55
CA GLU A 139 21.18 -14.54 -11.95
C GLU A 139 22.41 -13.73 -12.40
N GLU A 140 22.55 -12.48 -11.94
CA GLU A 140 23.69 -11.59 -12.25
C GLU A 140 25.07 -12.23 -11.95
N PRO A 141 25.36 -12.76 -10.74
CA PRO A 141 26.65 -13.40 -10.46
C PRO A 141 26.86 -14.71 -11.23
N ALA A 142 25.79 -15.46 -11.53
CA ALA A 142 25.90 -16.70 -12.30
C ALA A 142 26.26 -16.43 -13.78
N GLN A 143 25.80 -15.30 -14.33
CA GLN A 143 26.19 -14.86 -15.67
C GLN A 143 27.61 -14.31 -15.73
N GLU A 144 28.07 -13.57 -14.71
CA GLU A 144 29.46 -13.12 -14.63
C GLU A 144 30.45 -14.28 -14.52
N GLU A 145 30.19 -15.27 -13.66
CA GLU A 145 31.05 -16.47 -13.53
C GLU A 145 31.12 -17.26 -14.84
N THR A 146 29.97 -17.50 -15.50
CA THR A 146 29.93 -18.21 -16.78
C THR A 146 30.66 -17.46 -17.90
N SER A 147 30.56 -16.12 -17.91
CA SER A 147 31.23 -15.28 -18.91
C SER A 147 32.75 -15.24 -18.70
N ALA A 148 33.21 -15.19 -17.44
CA ALA A 148 34.62 -15.26 -17.10
C ALA A 148 35.24 -16.62 -17.47
N GLU A 149 34.56 -17.72 -17.16
CA GLU A 149 35.01 -19.08 -17.51
C GLU A 149 35.08 -19.28 -19.04
N THR A 150 34.12 -18.73 -19.80
CA THR A 150 34.11 -18.81 -21.27
C THR A 150 35.27 -18.03 -21.90
N GLN A 151 35.67 -16.89 -21.30
CA GLN A 151 36.84 -16.12 -21.76
C GLN A 151 38.17 -16.79 -21.45
N GLU A 152 38.26 -17.60 -20.40
CA GLU A 152 39.48 -18.35 -20.06
C GLU A 152 39.72 -19.56 -21.00
N ILE A 153 38.66 -20.07 -21.63
CA ILE A 153 38.70 -21.26 -22.51
C ILE A 153 38.96 -20.90 -23.98
N THR A 154 38.95 -19.62 -24.36
CA THR A 154 39.30 -19.17 -25.73
C THR A 154 40.74 -18.64 -25.77
N PRO A 155 41.71 -19.38 -26.37
CA PRO A 155 43.13 -18.98 -26.45
C PRO A 155 43.40 -17.85 -27.46
#